data_AF-A0A2E3PFX5-F1
#
_entry.id   AF-A0A2E3PFX5-F1
#
_cell.length_a   1.000
_cell.length_b   1.000
_cell.length_c   1.000
_cell.angle_alpha   90.00
_cell.angle_beta   90.00
_cell.angle_gamma   90.00
#
_symmetry.space_group_name_H-M   'P 1'
#
loop_
_entity.id
_entity.type
_entity.pdbx_description
1 polymer ?
#
loop_
_entity_poly.entity_id
_entity_poly.type
_entity_poly.pdbx_seq_one_letter_code
_entity_poly.pdbx_strand_id
1 'polypeptide(L)'
;MSDIFKGPAIRVMYAQLVRDFGGVEAAAAFLGSTKGTISKETTGAMPVRTGHWGRLEDALQHWPITDMLDARRAPGRDGEATRRIPHVLRELGDVPAALFAYRETGDATPTLKEVNEAISALNAFRSAMGADDA
;
A
#
# COMPACT_ATOMS: atom_id res chain seq x y z
N MET A 1 -16.54 -0.27 -6.00
CA MET A 1 -15.25 -0.67 -5.39
C MET A 1 -15.12 -2.19 -5.52
N SER A 2 -14.18 -2.65 -6.37
CA SER A 2 -13.66 -4.02 -6.57
C SER A 2 -14.62 -5.24 -6.68
N ASP A 3 -15.05 -5.56 -7.91
CA ASP A 3 -15.47 -6.93 -8.29
C ASP A 3 -14.28 -7.85 -8.66
N ILE A 4 -13.05 -7.32 -8.53
CA ILE A 4 -11.78 -7.97 -8.93
C ILE A 4 -11.51 -9.25 -8.10
N PHE A 5 -12.10 -9.36 -6.89
CA PHE A 5 -11.93 -10.52 -6.01
C PHE A 5 -12.96 -11.64 -6.22
N LYS A 6 -13.83 -11.55 -7.23
CA LYS A 6 -14.83 -12.59 -7.57
C LYS A 6 -14.37 -13.56 -8.67
N GLY A 7 -13.09 -13.56 -9.04
CA GLY A 7 -12.56 -14.47 -10.06
C GLY A 7 -12.58 -15.94 -9.61
N PRO A 8 -12.86 -16.91 -10.50
CA PRO A 8 -12.76 -18.34 -10.21
C PRO A 8 -11.40 -18.75 -9.65
N ALA A 9 -10.32 -18.13 -10.12
CA ALA A 9 -8.95 -18.42 -9.67
C ALA A 9 -8.75 -18.14 -8.18
N ILE A 10 -9.22 -16.99 -7.68
CA ILE A 10 -9.06 -16.61 -6.26
C ILE A 10 -9.80 -17.60 -5.36
N ARG A 11 -10.98 -18.08 -5.77
CA ARG A 11 -11.72 -19.10 -5.02
C ARG A 11 -10.98 -20.43 -4.97
N VAL A 12 -10.46 -20.88 -6.11
CA VAL A 12 -9.72 -22.14 -6.21
C VAL A 12 -8.50 -22.09 -5.30
N MET A 13 -7.76 -20.99 -5.32
CA MET A 13 -6.60 -20.81 -4.46
C MET A 13 -7.00 -20.72 -2.97
N TYR A 14 -8.08 -20.02 -2.62
CA TYR A 14 -8.54 -19.96 -1.22
C TYR A 14 -8.99 -21.33 -0.71
N ALA A 15 -9.73 -22.08 -1.54
CA ALA A 15 -10.15 -23.43 -1.21
C ALA A 15 -8.97 -24.41 -1.13
N GLN A 16 -7.87 -24.13 -1.82
CA GLN A 16 -6.62 -24.86 -1.66
C GLN A 16 -5.97 -24.56 -0.30
N LEU A 17 -5.82 -23.27 0.06
CA LEU A 17 -5.30 -22.87 1.39
C LEU A 17 -6.10 -23.48 2.54
N VAL A 18 -7.43 -23.43 2.47
CA VAL A 18 -8.29 -24.03 3.50
C VAL A 18 -8.07 -25.55 3.59
N ARG A 19 -7.82 -26.24 2.47
CA ARG A 19 -7.50 -27.67 2.49
C ARG A 19 -6.12 -27.93 3.09
N ASP A 20 -5.11 -27.18 2.67
CA ASP A 20 -3.73 -27.33 3.14
C ASP A 20 -3.60 -27.02 4.64
N PHE A 21 -4.42 -26.11 5.15
CA PHE A 21 -4.50 -25.79 6.58
C PHE A 21 -5.17 -26.89 7.44
N GLY A 22 -5.78 -27.90 6.83
CA GLY A 22 -6.46 -28.99 7.54
C GLY A 22 -7.99 -28.97 7.44
N GLY A 23 -8.55 -28.17 6.52
CA GLY A 23 -9.96 -28.14 6.19
C GLY A 23 -10.77 -27.01 6.84
N VAL A 24 -12.06 -26.96 6.50
CA VAL A 24 -12.96 -25.85 6.84
C VAL A 24 -13.10 -25.63 8.34
N GLU A 25 -13.11 -26.69 9.14
CA GLU A 25 -13.28 -26.58 10.60
C GLU A 25 -12.02 -26.03 11.28
N ALA A 26 -10.84 -26.53 10.88
CA ALA A 26 -9.56 -26.02 11.37
C ALA A 26 -9.38 -24.54 11.01
N ALA A 27 -9.65 -24.19 9.75
CA ALA A 27 -9.58 -22.81 9.27
C ALA A 27 -10.59 -21.89 10.00
N ALA A 28 -11.81 -22.34 10.22
CA ALA A 28 -12.83 -21.58 10.94
C ALA A 28 -12.40 -21.29 12.39
N ALA A 29 -11.88 -22.29 13.10
CA ALA A 29 -11.38 -22.12 14.46
C ALA A 29 -10.21 -21.13 14.52
N PHE A 30 -9.22 -21.29 13.63
CA PHE A 30 -8.05 -20.41 13.56
C PHE A 30 -8.41 -18.95 13.24
N LEU A 31 -9.33 -18.76 12.30
CA LEU A 31 -9.76 -17.43 11.85
C LEU A 31 -10.77 -16.76 12.80
N GLY A 32 -11.28 -17.46 13.80
CA GLY A 32 -12.34 -16.95 14.69
C GLY A 32 -13.66 -16.72 13.94
N SER A 33 -14.00 -17.62 13.01
CA SER A 33 -15.17 -17.52 12.14
C SER A 33 -16.02 -18.79 12.23
N THR A 34 -17.21 -18.78 11.62
CA THR A 34 -18.07 -19.97 11.58
C THR A 34 -17.67 -20.87 10.41
N LYS A 35 -17.85 -22.20 10.57
CA LYS A 35 -17.71 -23.18 9.48
C LYS A 35 -18.52 -22.78 8.24
N GLY A 36 -19.75 -22.29 8.46
CA GLY A 36 -20.64 -21.84 7.38
C GLY A 36 -20.07 -20.64 6.62
N THR A 37 -19.40 -19.71 7.30
CA THR A 37 -18.71 -18.58 6.65
C THR A 37 -17.59 -19.06 5.75
N ILE A 38 -16.67 -19.88 6.27
CA ILE A 38 -15.52 -20.38 5.50
C ILE A 38 -16.00 -21.22 4.31
N SER A 39 -17.02 -22.05 4.49
CA SER A 39 -17.61 -22.84 3.40
C SER A 39 -18.26 -21.98 2.31
N LYS A 40 -18.91 -20.87 2.67
CA LYS A 40 -19.48 -19.94 1.68
C LYS A 40 -18.39 -19.19 0.91
N GLU A 41 -17.28 -18.87 1.56
CA GLU A 41 -16.13 -18.24 0.93
C GLU A 41 -15.42 -19.18 -0.06
N THR A 42 -15.23 -20.46 0.29
CA THR A 42 -14.61 -21.44 -0.62
C THR A 42 -15.49 -21.78 -1.82
N THR A 43 -16.80 -21.83 -1.63
CA THR A 43 -17.77 -22.11 -2.72
C THR A 43 -18.12 -20.89 -3.56
N GLY A 44 -17.71 -19.69 -3.13
CA GLY A 44 -18.01 -18.44 -3.83
C GLY A 44 -19.40 -17.87 -3.58
N ALA A 45 -20.16 -18.45 -2.65
CA ALA A 45 -21.42 -17.88 -2.16
C ALA A 45 -21.19 -16.57 -1.35
N MET A 46 -19.95 -16.31 -0.93
CA MET A 46 -19.51 -15.08 -0.27
C MET A 46 -18.12 -14.66 -0.78
N PRO A 47 -17.82 -13.35 -0.88
CA PRO A 47 -16.47 -12.88 -1.13
C PRO A 47 -15.50 -13.29 -0.02
N VAL A 48 -14.28 -13.69 -0.39
CA VAL A 48 -13.22 -13.99 0.58
C VAL A 48 -12.74 -12.71 1.24
N ARG A 49 -12.77 -12.66 2.58
CA ARG A 49 -12.23 -11.51 3.32
C ARG A 49 -10.71 -11.52 3.25
N THR A 50 -10.11 -10.36 3.01
CA THR A 50 -8.64 -10.20 2.92
C THR A 50 -7.95 -10.70 4.20
N GLY A 51 -8.54 -10.47 5.36
CA GLY A 51 -8.01 -10.94 6.65
C GLY A 51 -8.09 -12.46 6.85
N HIS A 52 -8.99 -13.16 6.17
CA HIS A 52 -9.02 -14.63 6.19
C HIS A 52 -7.92 -15.20 5.30
N TRP A 53 -7.80 -14.65 4.08
CA TRP A 53 -6.78 -15.03 3.13
C TRP A 53 -5.37 -14.84 3.70
N GLY A 54 -5.03 -13.62 4.11
CA GLY A 54 -3.68 -13.28 4.57
C GLY A 54 -3.24 -14.13 5.77
N ARG A 55 -4.13 -14.32 6.75
CA ARG A 55 -3.80 -15.11 7.95
C ARG A 55 -3.57 -16.59 7.64
N LEU A 56 -4.31 -17.18 6.69
CA LEU A 56 -4.07 -18.58 6.28
C LEU A 56 -2.78 -18.72 5.49
N GLU A 57 -2.49 -17.79 4.58
CA GLU A 57 -1.22 -17.74 3.85
C GLU A 57 -0.02 -17.62 4.80
N ASP A 58 -0.09 -16.71 5.76
CA ASP A 58 0.96 -16.51 6.77
C ASP A 58 1.17 -17.77 7.61
N ALA A 59 0.09 -18.45 8.00
CA ALA A 59 0.18 -19.66 8.82
C ALA A 59 0.74 -20.87 8.05
N LEU A 60 0.51 -20.94 6.73
CA LEU A 60 1.05 -21.97 5.85
C LEU A 60 2.44 -21.63 5.30
N GLN A 61 2.88 -20.38 5.42
CA GLN A 61 4.13 -19.85 4.89
C GLN A 61 4.33 -20.07 3.38
N HIS A 62 3.25 -20.23 2.59
CA HIS A 62 3.36 -20.33 1.13
C HIS A 62 3.80 -18.99 0.54
N TRP A 63 3.13 -17.91 0.93
CA TRP A 63 3.54 -16.53 0.72
C TRP A 63 3.23 -15.76 2.01
N PRO A 64 4.20 -15.49 2.90
CA PRO A 64 3.93 -14.79 4.16
C PRO A 64 3.65 -13.31 3.86
N ILE A 65 2.42 -13.02 3.43
CA ILE A 65 1.96 -11.73 2.92
C ILE A 65 2.19 -10.65 3.98
N THR A 66 1.96 -10.96 5.26
CA THR A 66 2.21 -9.99 6.33
C THR A 66 3.68 -9.63 6.40
N ASP A 67 4.59 -10.61 6.41
CA ASP A 67 6.04 -10.34 6.41
C ASP A 67 6.49 -9.61 5.14
N MET A 68 5.90 -9.93 3.99
CA MET A 68 6.21 -9.25 2.73
C MET A 68 5.72 -7.80 2.73
N LEU A 69 4.56 -7.51 3.32
CA LEU A 69 4.03 -6.17 3.46
C LEU A 69 4.75 -5.38 4.55
N ASP A 70 5.15 -6.04 5.63
CA ASP A 70 5.94 -5.46 6.70
C ASP A 70 7.35 -5.18 6.23
N ALA A 71 7.97 -6.03 5.39
CA ALA A 71 9.21 -5.72 4.71
C ALA A 71 9.08 -4.51 3.77
N ARG A 72 7.91 -4.30 3.15
CA ARG A 72 7.61 -3.07 2.41
C ARG A 72 7.43 -1.86 3.33
N ARG A 73 6.93 -2.03 4.55
CA ARG A 73 6.78 -0.92 5.51
C ARG A 73 8.04 -0.65 6.30
N ALA A 74 8.89 -1.65 6.46
CA ALA A 74 10.12 -1.59 7.21
C ALA A 74 10.96 -0.45 6.61
N PRO A 75 11.35 0.53 7.43
CA PRO A 75 12.30 1.52 6.99
C PRO A 75 13.62 0.79 6.79
N GLY A 76 13.90 0.36 5.56
CA GLY A 76 15.28 0.23 5.13
C GLY A 76 16.00 1.56 5.40
N ARG A 77 17.32 1.54 5.59
CA ARG A 77 18.13 2.73 5.90
C ARG A 77 17.85 3.96 5.02
N ASP A 78 17.27 3.76 3.83
CA ASP A 78 16.96 4.81 2.86
C ASP A 78 15.47 4.90 2.45
N GLY A 79 14.56 4.13 3.06
CA GLY A 79 13.24 3.83 2.49
C GLY A 79 12.30 5.03 2.32
N GLU A 80 12.16 5.87 3.36
CA GLU A 80 11.23 7.00 3.34
C GLU A 80 11.78 8.19 2.53
N ALA A 81 13.06 8.50 2.68
CA ALA A 81 13.73 9.51 1.86
C ALA A 81 13.71 9.10 0.37
N THR A 82 14.09 7.86 0.04
CA THR A 82 14.10 7.36 -1.35
C THR A 82 12.72 7.40 -1.98
N ARG A 83 11.65 7.06 -1.24
CA ARG A 83 10.27 7.17 -1.73
C ARG A 83 9.84 8.59 -2.04
N ARG A 84 10.44 9.58 -1.39
CA ARG A 84 10.11 10.99 -1.57
C ARG A 84 10.86 11.64 -2.74
N ILE A 85 11.97 11.06 -3.20
CA ILE A 85 12.76 11.59 -4.33
C ILE A 85 11.89 11.90 -5.57
N PRO A 86 11.03 10.99 -6.07
CA PRO A 86 10.22 11.28 -7.26
C PRO A 86 9.24 12.45 -7.05
N HIS A 87 8.67 12.57 -5.84
CA HIS A 87 7.77 13.66 -5.50
C HIS A 87 8.51 14.99 -5.41
N VAL A 88 9.68 15.04 -4.77
CA VAL A 88 10.54 16.22 -4.69
C VAL A 88 10.96 16.69 -6.08
N LEU A 89 11.42 15.77 -6.93
CA LEU A 89 11.83 16.08 -8.30
C LEU A 89 10.68 16.61 -9.14
N ARG A 90 9.46 16.10 -8.93
CA ARG A 90 8.26 16.63 -9.61
C ARG A 90 8.00 18.07 -9.21
N GLU A 91 7.86 18.37 -7.92
CA GLU A 91 7.54 19.74 -7.48
C GLU A 91 8.66 20.73 -7.83
N LEU A 92 9.93 20.32 -7.78
CA LEU A 92 11.04 21.16 -8.24
C LEU A 92 11.04 21.40 -9.75
N GLY A 93 10.52 20.46 -10.54
CA GLY A 93 10.45 20.55 -12.00
C GLY A 93 9.53 21.66 -12.49
N ASP A 94 8.51 22.01 -11.70
CA ASP A 94 7.51 23.03 -12.04
C ASP A 94 8.00 24.46 -11.70
N VAL A 95 8.95 24.61 -10.78
CA VAL A 95 9.51 25.92 -10.34
C VAL A 95 10.15 26.72 -11.48
N PRO A 96 11.02 26.17 -12.35
CA PRO A 96 11.61 26.94 -13.45
C PRO A 96 10.57 27.57 -14.38
N ALA A 97 9.54 26.81 -14.76
CA ALA A 97 8.47 27.30 -15.63
C ALA A 97 7.69 28.43 -14.95
N ALA A 98 7.38 28.28 -13.66
CA ALA A 98 6.72 29.29 -12.86
C ALA A 98 7.53 30.59 -12.72
N LEU A 99 8.87 30.50 -12.65
CA LEU A 99 9.76 31.67 -12.60
C LEU A 99 9.78 32.42 -13.94
N PHE A 100 9.80 31.71 -15.07
CA PHE A 100 9.71 32.35 -16.39
C PHE A 100 8.34 32.99 -16.61
N ALA A 101 7.26 32.33 -16.20
CA ALA A 101 5.91 32.90 -16.26
C ALA A 101 5.78 34.19 -15.44
N TYR A 102 6.37 34.24 -14.23
CA TYR A 102 6.42 35.47 -13.43
C TYR A 102 7.16 36.59 -14.17
N ARG A 103 8.31 36.28 -14.77
CA ARG A 103 9.09 37.26 -15.53
C ARG A 103 8.32 37.85 -16.71
N GLU A 104 7.51 37.03 -17.38
CA GLU A 104 6.75 37.45 -18.56
C GLU A 104 5.47 38.22 -18.20
N THR A 105 4.78 37.79 -17.14
CA THR A 105 3.43 38.29 -16.81
C THR A 105 3.40 39.29 -15.66
N GLY A 106 4.40 39.26 -14.77
CA GLY A 106 4.41 40.00 -13.50
C GLY A 106 3.45 39.46 -12.44
N ASP A 107 2.64 38.42 -12.74
CA ASP A 107 1.73 37.81 -11.76
C ASP A 107 2.48 36.81 -10.88
N ALA A 108 2.62 37.15 -9.59
CA ALA A 108 3.31 36.31 -8.62
C ALA A 108 2.46 35.13 -8.10
N THR A 109 1.14 35.16 -8.30
CA THR A 109 0.21 34.19 -7.71
C THR A 109 0.53 32.74 -8.08
N PRO A 110 0.63 32.36 -9.38
CA PRO A 110 0.97 30.99 -9.75
C PRO A 110 2.38 30.61 -9.29
N THR A 111 3.32 31.56 -9.32
CA THR A 111 4.71 31.29 -8.93
C THR A 111 4.87 31.02 -7.46
N LEU A 112 4.17 31.77 -6.59
CA LEU A 112 4.16 31.52 -5.15
C LEU A 112 3.56 30.15 -4.82
N LYS A 113 2.55 29.69 -5.57
CA LYS A 113 1.98 28.35 -5.40
C LYS A 113 3.05 27.27 -5.64
N GLU A 114 3.66 27.25 -6.82
CA GLU A 114 4.63 26.21 -7.20
C GLU A 114 5.88 26.24 -6.30
N VAL A 115 6.36 27.43 -5.91
CA VAL A 115 7.47 27.57 -4.97
C VAL A 115 7.12 27.01 -3.59
N ASN A 116 5.91 27.26 -3.08
CA ASN A 116 5.47 26.73 -1.80
C ASN A 116 5.28 25.21 -1.82
N GLU A 117 4.81 24.64 -2.93
CA GLU A 117 4.72 23.19 -3.15
C GLU A 117 6.12 22.55 -3.14
N ALA A 118 7.09 23.16 -3.83
CA ALA A 118 8.49 22.71 -3.81
C ALA A 118 9.13 22.79 -2.42
N ILE A 119 8.92 23.89 -1.68
CA ILE A 119 9.42 24.05 -0.30
C ILE A 119 8.83 22.97 0.61
N SER A 120 7.52 22.71 0.49
CA SER A 120 6.83 21.70 1.30
C SER A 120 7.39 20.30 1.04
N ALA A 121 7.63 19.95 -0.23
CA ALA A 121 8.24 18.67 -0.61
C ALA A 121 9.69 18.54 -0.11
N LEU A 122 10.50 19.60 -0.23
CA LEU A 122 11.87 19.63 0.27
C LEU A 122 11.94 19.49 1.79
N ASN A 123 11.07 20.18 2.54
CA ASN A 123 11.00 20.05 3.99
C ASN A 123 10.61 18.62 4.39
N ALA A 124 9.63 18.02 3.73
CA ALA A 124 9.22 16.66 4.02
C ALA A 124 10.33 15.63 3.70
N PHE A 125 11.12 15.87 2.65
CA PHE A 125 12.31 15.07 2.33
C PHE A 125 13.43 15.28 3.36
N ARG A 126 13.66 16.51 3.82
CA ARG A 126 14.60 16.84 4.89
C ARG A 126 14.25 16.11 6.19
N SER A 127 12.99 16.14 6.61
CA SER A 127 12.53 15.41 7.80
C SER A 127 12.70 13.89 7.62
N ALA A 128 12.45 13.36 6.41
CA ALA A 128 12.63 11.94 6.11
C ALA A 128 14.10 11.49 6.13
N MET A 129 15.06 12.41 5.98
CA MET A 129 16.49 12.13 6.16
C MET A 129 16.94 12.20 7.63
N GLY A 130 16.04 12.51 8.57
CA GLY A 130 16.38 12.64 9.99
C GLY A 130 17.11 13.93 10.36
N ALA A 131 17.04 14.96 9.52
CA ALA A 131 17.74 16.23 9.73
C ALA A 131 16.99 17.22 10.66
N ASP A 132 16.03 16.75 11.46
CA ASP A 132 15.29 17.57 12.43
C ASP A 132 15.75 17.39 13.90
N ASP A 133 16.80 16.59 14.17
CA ASP A 133 17.40 16.43 15.51
C ASP A 133 18.89 16.86 15.55
N ALA A 134 19.17 18.15 15.32
CA ALA A 134 20.46 18.79 15.64
C ALA A 134 20.27 20.26 16.09
#